data_AF-A0A1V4AFD8-F1
#
_entry.id   AF-A0A1V4AFD8-F1
#
_cell.length_a   1.000
_cell.length_b   1.000
_cell.length_c   1.000
_cell.angle_alpha   90.00
_cell.angle_beta   90.00
_cell.angle_gamma   90.00
#
_symmetry.space_group_name_H-M   'P 1'
#
loop_
_entity.id
_entity.type
_entity.pdbx_description
1 polymer ?
#
loop_
_entity_poly.entity_id
_entity_poly.type
_entity_poly.pdbx_seq_one_letter_code
_entity_poly.pdbx_strand_id
1 'polypeptide(L)'
;MSQLLDLDALMATPLAEEPYPWTLLPHALRGQKVARTLEAEFPTRGFRTTERRGGAPGGKGYHTRNLTLVADGGAVAAGLSHLSPRWRELVAELSSPAYRRAVEELTGRPLDGARLAVRAVRYGPGGWIDPHTDRADKLVTQTWYFNSGWRDGWAGSLRILRSPDPADAAADIIPRLGQSVVLVPSDRSWHAVTPVSAAATEERKTLLVHFVAP
;
A
#
# COMPACT_ATOMS: atom_id res chain seq x y z
N MET A 1 7.97 14.54 17.04
CA MET A 1 7.23 14.98 15.85
C MET A 1 7.64 14.10 14.67
N SER A 2 6.68 13.67 13.86
CA SER A 2 6.92 12.89 12.64
C SER A 2 7.84 13.64 11.67
N GLN A 3 8.83 12.99 11.06
CA GLN A 3 9.77 13.65 10.14
C GLN A 3 9.50 13.32 8.68
N LEU A 4 8.83 12.20 8.38
CA LEU A 4 8.61 11.72 7.02
C LEU A 4 7.14 11.70 6.61
N LEU A 5 6.29 11.30 7.54
CA LEU A 5 4.86 11.11 7.35
C LEU A 5 4.10 12.35 7.79
N ASP A 6 3.11 12.75 7.00
CA ASP A 6 2.17 13.79 7.40
C ASP A 6 1.03 13.18 8.21
N LEU A 7 1.28 12.96 9.51
CA LEU A 7 0.29 12.35 10.40
C LEU A 7 -0.94 13.25 10.62
N ASP A 8 -0.76 14.57 10.54
CA ASP A 8 -1.87 15.52 10.70
C ASP A 8 -2.80 15.43 9.49
N ALA A 9 -2.24 15.40 8.27
CA ALA A 9 -3.00 15.12 7.06
C ALA A 9 -3.66 13.73 7.10
N LEU A 10 -2.97 12.72 7.67
CA LEU A 10 -3.52 11.38 7.83
C LEU A 10 -4.79 11.38 8.69
N MET A 11 -4.74 12.01 9.87
CA MET A 11 -5.87 12.08 10.79
C MET A 11 -7.02 12.94 10.26
N ALA A 12 -6.73 14.01 9.51
CA ALA A 12 -7.74 14.94 9.02
C ALA A 12 -8.48 14.48 7.76
N THR A 13 -8.01 13.42 7.08
CA THR A 13 -8.62 12.97 5.83
C THR A 13 -9.92 12.21 6.10
N PRO A 14 -11.06 12.58 5.49
CA PRO A 14 -12.30 11.83 5.67
C PRO A 14 -12.26 10.48 4.95
N LEU A 15 -12.89 9.46 5.57
CA LEU A 15 -13.23 8.21 4.90
C LEU A 15 -14.53 8.35 4.10
N ALA A 16 -14.53 7.92 2.85
CA ALA A 16 -15.77 7.69 2.11
C ALA A 16 -16.48 6.47 2.70
N GLU A 17 -17.82 6.49 2.78
CA GLU A 17 -18.60 5.34 3.25
C GLU A 17 -18.87 4.31 2.15
N GLU A 18 -18.93 4.77 0.89
CA GLU A 18 -19.27 3.98 -0.28
C GLU A 18 -18.07 3.80 -1.24
N PRO A 19 -17.90 2.61 -1.86
CA PRO A 19 -18.68 1.39 -1.66
C PRO A 19 -18.39 0.64 -0.34
N TYR A 20 -17.40 1.11 0.40
CA TYR A 20 -16.99 0.68 1.74
C TYR A 20 -16.05 1.75 2.33
N PRO A 21 -15.66 1.69 3.60
CA PRO A 21 -14.75 2.69 4.17
C PRO A 21 -13.35 2.70 3.52
N TRP A 22 -13.04 3.74 2.74
CA TRP A 22 -11.72 3.98 2.15
C TRP A 22 -11.46 5.48 1.92
N THR A 23 -10.19 5.85 1.71
CA THR A 23 -9.83 7.22 1.30
C THR A 23 -8.53 7.28 0.52
N LEU A 24 -8.36 8.36 -0.24
CA LEU A 24 -7.13 8.74 -0.94
C LEU A 24 -6.56 10.01 -0.31
N LEU A 25 -5.35 9.89 0.23
CA LEU A 25 -4.54 11.01 0.69
C LEU A 25 -3.65 11.49 -0.45
N PRO A 26 -3.82 12.72 -0.95
CA PRO A 26 -2.99 13.22 -2.05
C PRO A 26 -1.54 13.49 -1.61
N HIS A 27 -1.32 13.80 -0.34
CA HIS A 27 -0.03 14.19 0.22
C HIS A 27 0.18 13.59 1.62
N ALA A 28 0.58 12.32 1.66
CA ALA A 28 0.80 11.62 2.93
C ALA A 28 2.26 11.72 3.43
N LEU A 29 3.18 12.22 2.60
CA LEU A 29 4.59 12.46 2.95
C LEU A 29 4.84 13.96 3.21
N ARG A 30 5.70 14.28 4.17
CA ARG A 30 6.05 15.66 4.56
C ARG A 30 6.86 16.37 3.49
N GLY A 31 6.14 17.00 2.56
CA GLY A 31 6.70 17.88 1.55
C GLY A 31 7.39 17.15 0.38
N GLN A 32 7.52 17.88 -0.74
CA GLN A 32 7.99 17.32 -2.00
C GLN A 32 9.42 16.77 -1.92
N LYS A 33 10.30 17.39 -1.13
CA LYS A 33 11.70 16.95 -0.97
C LYS A 33 11.78 15.55 -0.39
N VAL A 34 11.02 15.28 0.69
CA VAL A 34 10.98 13.95 1.31
C VAL A 34 10.46 12.90 0.34
N ALA A 35 9.38 13.22 -0.38
CA ALA A 35 8.80 12.31 -1.37
C ALA A 35 9.81 11.97 -2.47
N ARG A 36 10.51 12.96 -3.04
CA ARG A 36 11.53 12.75 -4.09
C ARG A 36 12.71 11.92 -3.61
N THR A 37 13.19 12.16 -2.38
CA THR A 37 14.26 11.35 -1.80
C THR A 37 13.81 9.89 -1.64
N LEU A 38 12.62 9.64 -1.09
CA LEU A 38 12.11 8.28 -0.92
C LEU A 38 11.87 7.56 -2.25
N GLU A 39 11.39 8.27 -3.28
CA GLU A 39 11.26 7.74 -4.64
C GLU A 39 12.61 7.31 -5.23
N ALA A 40 13.62 8.18 -5.13
CA ALA A 40 14.96 7.93 -5.68
C ALA A 40 15.64 6.77 -4.95
N GLU A 41 15.43 6.65 -3.65
CA GLU A 41 16.04 5.62 -2.80
C GLU A 41 15.18 4.36 -2.64
N PHE A 42 14.06 4.24 -3.37
CA PHE A 42 13.14 3.12 -3.22
C PHE A 42 13.89 1.78 -3.36
N PRO A 43 13.75 0.83 -2.40
CA PRO A 43 14.58 -0.37 -2.34
C PRO A 43 14.66 -1.12 -3.68
N THR A 44 15.86 -1.53 -4.08
CA THR A 44 16.12 -2.19 -5.39
C THR A 44 16.53 -3.66 -5.27
N ARG A 45 16.85 -4.13 -4.05
CA ARG A 45 17.39 -5.47 -3.78
C ARG A 45 16.51 -6.23 -2.79
N GLY A 46 16.70 -7.55 -2.73
CA GLY A 46 16.02 -8.42 -1.77
C GLY A 46 14.57 -8.81 -2.12
N PHE A 47 14.05 -8.32 -3.26
CA PHE A 47 12.71 -8.66 -3.71
C PHE A 47 12.64 -10.12 -4.19
N ARG A 48 11.57 -10.81 -3.81
CA ARG A 48 11.21 -12.13 -4.34
C ARG A 48 9.96 -12.01 -5.20
N THR A 49 9.98 -12.62 -6.38
CA THR A 49 8.77 -12.76 -7.20
C THR A 49 7.82 -13.71 -6.50
N THR A 50 6.57 -13.29 -6.38
CA THR A 50 5.47 -14.10 -5.86
C THR A 50 4.34 -14.05 -6.88
N GLU A 51 3.87 -15.21 -7.27
CA GLU A 51 2.85 -15.36 -8.29
C GLU A 51 1.83 -16.41 -7.88
N ARG A 52 0.56 -16.14 -8.18
CA ARG A 52 -0.51 -17.13 -8.16
C ARG A 52 -1.38 -16.91 -9.39
N ARG A 53 -1.66 -17.97 -10.14
CA ARG A 53 -2.57 -17.90 -11.28
C ARG A 53 -3.99 -17.56 -10.80
N GLY A 54 -4.69 -16.70 -11.54
CA GLY A 54 -6.12 -16.42 -11.31
C GLY A 54 -6.97 -17.67 -11.51
N GLY A 55 -8.11 -17.74 -10.82
CA GLY A 55 -9.03 -18.87 -10.90
C GLY A 55 -8.57 -20.15 -10.17
N ALA A 56 -7.45 -20.10 -9.43
CA ALA A 56 -7.05 -21.20 -8.56
C ALA A 56 -8.06 -21.35 -7.38
N PRO A 57 -8.39 -22.58 -6.95
CA PRO A 57 -9.26 -22.79 -5.79
C PRO A 57 -8.73 -22.06 -4.55
N GLY A 58 -9.57 -21.25 -3.90
CA GLY A 58 -9.25 -20.65 -2.60
C GLY A 58 -8.45 -19.34 -2.61
N GLY A 59 -8.32 -18.62 -3.74
CA GLY A 59 -7.93 -17.21 -3.66
C GLY A 59 -7.61 -16.45 -4.94
N LYS A 60 -7.36 -15.15 -4.77
CA LYS A 60 -6.99 -14.16 -5.82
C LYS A 60 -5.71 -14.48 -6.59
N GLY A 61 -5.68 -14.39 -7.90
CA GLY A 61 -4.42 -14.38 -8.62
C GLY A 61 -3.63 -13.07 -8.39
N TYR A 62 -2.33 -13.12 -8.65
CA TYR A 62 -1.44 -11.95 -8.60
C TYR A 62 -0.09 -12.28 -9.22
N HIS A 63 0.61 -11.25 -9.69
CA HIS A 63 2.02 -11.30 -10.07
C HIS A 63 2.73 -10.06 -9.54
N THR A 64 3.59 -10.23 -8.53
CA THR A 64 4.27 -9.11 -7.84
C THR A 64 5.66 -9.49 -7.36
N ARG A 65 6.51 -8.49 -7.11
CA ARG A 65 7.79 -8.67 -6.43
C ARG A 65 7.71 -8.05 -5.05
N ASN A 66 8.00 -8.81 -4.00
CA ASN A 66 7.81 -8.39 -2.61
C ASN A 66 9.13 -8.40 -1.83
N LEU A 67 9.31 -7.39 -0.99
CA LEU A 67 10.35 -7.27 0.01
C LEU A 67 9.70 -7.00 1.37
N THR A 68 9.77 -7.97 2.28
CA THR A 68 9.22 -7.84 3.64
C THR A 68 10.16 -7.01 4.50
N LEU A 69 9.63 -5.94 5.11
CA LEU A 69 10.37 -5.02 5.96
C LEU A 69 10.01 -5.17 7.44
N VAL A 70 8.74 -5.44 7.72
CA VAL A 70 8.20 -5.73 9.05
C VAL A 70 7.26 -6.93 8.93
N ALA A 71 7.39 -7.90 9.83
CA ALA A 71 6.52 -9.06 9.96
C ALA A 71 6.15 -9.26 11.42
N ASP A 72 4.87 -9.50 11.70
CA ASP A 72 4.33 -9.70 13.04
C ASP A 72 4.75 -8.61 14.06
N GLY A 73 4.82 -7.35 13.61
CA GLY A 73 5.25 -6.20 14.41
C GLY A 73 6.77 -6.05 14.57
N GLY A 74 7.56 -7.01 14.11
CA GLY A 74 9.02 -7.00 14.20
C GLY A 74 9.71 -6.62 12.89
N ALA A 75 10.76 -5.82 12.98
CA ALA A 75 11.64 -5.49 11.85
C ALA A 75 12.33 -6.75 11.30
N VAL A 76 12.32 -6.94 9.98
CA VAL A 76 12.96 -8.07 9.32
C VAL A 76 14.37 -7.67 8.88
N ALA A 77 15.40 -8.12 9.61
CA ALA A 77 16.80 -7.72 9.39
C ALA A 77 17.26 -7.86 7.92
N ALA A 78 16.92 -8.98 7.28
CA ALA A 78 17.25 -9.22 5.87
C ALA A 78 16.55 -8.25 4.91
N GLY A 79 15.36 -7.77 5.26
CA GLY A 79 14.62 -6.77 4.49
C GLY A 79 15.20 -5.36 4.63
N LEU A 80 15.78 -5.06 5.80
CA LEU A 80 16.33 -3.74 6.12
C LEU A 80 17.79 -3.55 5.72
N SER A 81 18.54 -4.63 5.50
CA SER A 81 20.00 -4.61 5.32
C SER A 81 20.49 -3.75 4.15
N HIS A 82 19.69 -3.63 3.09
CA HIS A 82 20.03 -2.85 1.89
C HIS A 82 19.25 -1.53 1.77
N LEU A 83 18.48 -1.15 2.78
CA LEU A 83 17.76 0.11 2.77
C LEU A 83 18.70 1.29 3.05
N SER A 84 18.43 2.42 2.41
CA SER A 84 19.07 3.68 2.77
C SER A 84 18.71 4.06 4.23
N PRO A 85 19.48 4.95 4.88
CA PRO A 85 19.11 5.48 6.19
C PRO A 85 17.69 6.07 6.19
N ARG A 86 17.32 6.82 5.15
CA ARG A 86 15.99 7.46 5.03
C ARG A 86 14.85 6.45 4.94
N TRP A 87 15.05 5.34 4.25
CA TRP A 87 14.06 4.26 4.20
C TRP A 87 13.95 3.49 5.53
N ARG A 88 15.06 3.34 6.27
CA ARG A 88 15.01 2.78 7.63
C ARG A 88 14.27 3.69 8.60
N GLU A 89 14.47 5.01 8.49
CA GLU A 89 13.68 6.01 9.24
C GLU A 89 12.19 5.87 8.92
N LEU A 90 11.80 5.70 7.64
CA LEU A 90 10.41 5.50 7.24
C LEU A 90 9.81 4.25 7.89
N VAL A 91 10.51 3.13 7.85
CA VAL A 91 10.05 1.88 8.48
C VAL A 91 9.93 2.02 10.00
N ALA A 92 10.85 2.74 10.64
CA ALA A 92 10.79 3.02 12.07
C ALA A 92 9.59 3.92 12.43
N GLU A 93 9.31 4.94 11.61
CA GLU A 93 8.19 5.85 11.81
C GLU A 93 6.84 5.16 11.62
N LEU A 94 6.72 4.28 10.62
CA LEU A 94 5.56 3.40 10.42
C LEU A 94 5.37 2.39 11.57
N SER A 95 6.45 2.02 12.26
CA SER A 95 6.39 1.15 13.46
C SER A 95 6.10 1.92 14.75
N SER A 96 5.94 3.24 14.69
CA SER A 96 5.79 4.08 15.88
C SER A 96 4.37 4.05 16.45
N PRO A 97 4.20 4.24 17.77
CA PRO A 97 2.89 4.44 18.38
C PRO A 97 2.12 5.64 17.83
N ALA A 98 2.83 6.69 17.40
CA ALA A 98 2.20 7.89 16.84
C ALA A 98 1.53 7.59 15.48
N TYR A 99 2.18 6.80 14.62
CA TYR A 99 1.59 6.37 13.37
C TYR A 99 0.37 5.47 13.60
N ARG A 100 0.46 4.49 14.53
CA ARG A 100 -0.69 3.66 14.90
C ARG A 100 -1.90 4.50 15.30
N ARG A 101 -1.72 5.44 16.23
CA ARG A 101 -2.81 6.33 16.68
C ARG A 101 -3.39 7.15 15.53
N ALA A 102 -2.56 7.65 14.63
CA ALA A 102 -3.05 8.41 13.47
C ALA A 102 -3.92 7.55 12.53
N VAL A 103 -3.58 6.26 12.37
CA VAL A 103 -4.40 5.31 11.61
C VAL A 103 -5.68 4.93 12.38
N GLU A 104 -5.63 4.76 13.70
CA GLU A 104 -6.81 4.55 14.54
C GLU A 104 -7.80 5.71 14.43
N GLU A 105 -7.33 6.95 14.56
CA GLU A 105 -8.14 8.17 14.44
C GLU A 105 -8.80 8.27 13.06
N LEU A 106 -8.01 8.09 11.99
CA LEU A 106 -8.52 8.11 10.61
C LEU A 106 -9.61 7.06 10.38
N THR A 107 -9.41 5.85 10.91
CA THR A 107 -10.24 4.70 10.54
C THR A 107 -11.36 4.40 11.52
N GLY A 108 -11.31 4.95 12.74
CA GLY A 108 -12.16 4.55 13.85
C GLY A 108 -11.98 3.09 14.27
N ARG A 109 -10.93 2.39 13.78
CA ARG A 109 -10.67 0.98 14.09
C ARG A 109 -9.72 0.88 15.27
N PRO A 110 -10.05 0.11 16.32
CA PRO A 110 -9.10 -0.16 17.39
C PRO A 110 -7.94 -1.01 16.85
N LEU A 111 -6.71 -0.57 17.09
CA LEU A 111 -5.49 -1.26 16.67
C LEU A 111 -4.65 -1.71 17.87
N ASP A 112 -5.16 -1.66 19.09
CA ASP A 112 -4.51 -2.23 20.27
C ASP A 112 -4.17 -3.71 20.06
N GLY A 113 -2.93 -4.08 20.34
CA GLY A 113 -2.41 -5.44 20.12
C GLY A 113 -2.25 -5.86 18.65
N ALA A 114 -2.74 -5.07 17.68
CA ALA A 114 -2.65 -5.44 16.28
C ALA A 114 -1.19 -5.47 15.80
N ARG A 115 -0.84 -6.54 15.10
CA ARG A 115 0.49 -6.77 14.53
C ARG A 115 0.66 -5.94 13.26
N LEU A 116 1.79 -5.25 13.14
CA LEU A 116 2.14 -4.48 11.95
C LEU A 116 2.86 -5.39 10.94
N ALA A 117 2.47 -5.30 9.67
CA ALA A 117 3.20 -5.90 8.57
C ALA A 117 3.47 -4.84 7.49
N VAL A 118 4.74 -4.69 7.08
CA VAL A 118 5.16 -3.71 6.07
C VAL A 118 5.94 -4.42 4.97
N ARG A 119 5.55 -4.18 3.72
CA ARG A 119 6.21 -4.76 2.54
C ARG A 119 6.38 -3.70 1.46
N ALA A 120 7.59 -3.59 0.92
CA ALA A 120 7.78 -2.89 -0.34
C ALA A 120 7.40 -3.84 -1.48
N VAL A 121 6.62 -3.36 -2.44
CA VAL A 121 6.12 -4.14 -3.56
C VAL A 121 6.38 -3.42 -4.87
N ARG A 122 6.94 -4.15 -5.83
CA ARG A 122 7.18 -3.71 -7.20
C ARG A 122 6.29 -4.48 -8.16
N TYR A 123 5.66 -3.78 -9.10
CA TYR A 123 4.92 -4.36 -10.21
C TYR A 123 5.64 -3.94 -11.50
N GLY A 124 6.27 -4.91 -12.17
CA GLY A 124 6.77 -4.71 -13.53
C GLY A 124 5.65 -4.86 -14.57
N PRO A 125 5.98 -4.74 -15.86
CA PRO A 125 5.06 -5.08 -16.95
C PRO A 125 4.34 -6.41 -16.72
N GLY A 126 3.02 -6.42 -16.86
CA GLY A 126 2.18 -7.58 -16.58
C GLY A 126 1.97 -7.88 -15.10
N GLY A 127 2.45 -7.06 -14.17
CA GLY A 127 2.14 -7.20 -12.74
C GLY A 127 0.72 -6.77 -12.42
N TRP A 128 0.00 -7.54 -11.60
CA TRP A 128 -1.42 -7.33 -11.29
C TRP A 128 -1.85 -8.02 -9.98
N ILE A 129 -3.05 -7.71 -9.50
CA ILE A 129 -3.78 -8.45 -8.44
C ILE A 129 -5.27 -8.52 -8.82
N ASP A 130 -5.86 -9.73 -8.79
CA ASP A 130 -7.28 -9.97 -9.14
C ASP A 130 -8.19 -9.16 -8.21
N PRO A 131 -9.44 -8.88 -8.62
CA PRO A 131 -10.48 -8.47 -7.69
C PRO A 131 -10.54 -9.38 -6.46
N HIS A 132 -10.46 -8.76 -5.28
CA HIS A 132 -10.49 -9.47 -4.01
C HIS A 132 -10.92 -8.56 -2.88
N THR A 133 -11.39 -9.19 -1.81
CA THR A 133 -11.37 -8.60 -0.48
C THR A 133 -10.12 -9.05 0.26
N ASP A 134 -9.73 -8.25 1.25
CA ASP A 134 -8.61 -8.59 2.11
C ASP A 134 -8.99 -9.71 3.10
N ARG A 135 -7.97 -10.36 3.67
CA ARG A 135 -8.20 -11.41 4.68
C ARG A 135 -8.93 -10.81 5.89
N ALA A 136 -9.85 -11.58 6.48
CA ALA A 136 -10.70 -11.13 7.58
C ALA A 136 -9.93 -10.70 8.85
N ASP A 137 -8.68 -11.14 9.02
CA ASP A 137 -7.81 -10.74 10.13
C ASP A 137 -7.12 -9.39 9.90
N LYS A 138 -7.18 -8.82 8.70
CA LYS A 138 -6.66 -7.47 8.45
C LYS A 138 -7.65 -6.43 8.94
N LEU A 139 -7.21 -5.58 9.86
CA LEU A 139 -8.00 -4.50 10.44
C LEU A 139 -7.96 -3.24 9.58
N VAL A 140 -6.80 -2.93 8.99
CA VAL A 140 -6.57 -1.79 8.10
C VAL A 140 -5.53 -2.16 7.05
N THR A 141 -5.74 -1.72 5.81
CA THR A 141 -4.76 -1.77 4.73
C THR A 141 -4.44 -0.37 4.25
N GLN A 142 -3.16 -0.03 4.20
CA GLN A 142 -2.67 1.23 3.65
C GLN A 142 -1.62 0.99 2.57
N THR A 143 -1.79 1.65 1.43
CA THR A 143 -0.86 1.63 0.29
C THR A 143 -0.23 3.00 0.12
N TRP A 144 1.08 3.07 -0.07
CA TRP A 144 1.81 4.30 -0.37
C TRP A 144 2.46 4.24 -1.74
N TYR A 145 2.53 5.36 -2.44
CA TYR A 145 2.98 5.44 -3.83
C TYR A 145 4.25 6.29 -4.01
N PHE A 146 5.15 5.78 -4.84
CA PHE A 146 6.49 6.37 -5.04
C PHE A 146 6.85 6.53 -6.52
N ASN A 147 5.86 6.83 -7.39
CA ASN A 147 6.08 7.07 -8.81
C ASN A 147 5.62 8.47 -9.22
N SER A 148 6.56 9.36 -9.52
CA SER A 148 6.27 10.69 -10.03
C SER A 148 6.06 10.72 -11.54
N GLY A 149 6.68 9.79 -12.27
CA GLY A 149 6.63 9.69 -13.72
C GLY A 149 5.52 8.80 -14.26
N TRP A 150 4.61 8.28 -13.41
CA TRP A 150 3.59 7.33 -13.85
C TRP A 150 2.62 7.98 -14.85
N ARG A 151 2.37 7.28 -15.97
CA ARG A 151 1.55 7.76 -17.08
C ARG A 151 0.25 6.98 -17.16
N ASP A 152 -0.83 7.62 -17.59
CA ASP A 152 -2.15 6.99 -17.67
C ASP A 152 -2.16 5.75 -18.60
N GLY A 153 -1.42 5.81 -19.72
CA GLY A 153 -1.25 4.66 -20.63
C GLY A 153 -0.46 3.47 -20.08
N TRP A 154 0.11 3.59 -18.87
CA TRP A 154 0.82 2.48 -18.22
C TRP A 154 -0.10 1.58 -17.38
N ALA A 155 -1.38 1.95 -17.22
CA ALA A 155 -2.34 1.25 -16.36
C ALA A 155 -1.76 1.06 -14.93
N GLY A 156 -1.95 -0.08 -14.27
CA GLY A 156 -1.38 -0.31 -12.93
C GLY A 156 -2.09 0.42 -11.79
N SER A 157 -3.28 0.96 -12.02
CA SER A 157 -4.08 1.63 -10.97
C SER A 157 -4.53 0.64 -9.90
N LEU A 158 -4.58 1.11 -8.65
CA LEU A 158 -5.42 0.48 -7.63
C LEU A 158 -6.87 0.81 -7.98
N ARG A 159 -7.71 -0.20 -8.12
CA ARG A 159 -9.13 -0.04 -8.42
C ARG A 159 -9.95 -0.36 -7.18
N ILE A 160 -10.80 0.58 -6.78
CA ILE A 160 -11.85 0.37 -5.78
C ILE A 160 -13.09 -0.11 -6.52
N LEU A 161 -13.67 -1.24 -6.09
CA LEU A 161 -14.77 -1.91 -6.78
C LEU A 161 -16.01 -1.97 -5.87
N ARG A 162 -17.20 -1.99 -6.48
CA ARG A 162 -18.46 -2.21 -5.74
C ARG A 162 -18.81 -3.68 -5.59
N SER A 163 -18.20 -4.55 -6.40
CA SER A 163 -18.49 -5.97 -6.49
C SER A 163 -17.23 -6.74 -6.95
N PRO A 164 -17.24 -8.09 -7.00
CA PRO A 164 -16.09 -8.84 -7.52
C PRO A 164 -15.86 -8.66 -9.03
N ASP A 165 -16.78 -8.02 -9.76
CA ASP A 165 -16.63 -7.74 -11.18
C ASP A 165 -15.57 -6.63 -11.39
N PRO A 166 -14.46 -6.90 -12.09
CA PRO A 166 -13.43 -5.89 -12.36
C PRO A 166 -13.92 -4.69 -13.18
N ALA A 167 -15.06 -4.79 -13.86
CA ALA A 167 -15.70 -3.72 -14.61
C ALA A 167 -16.51 -2.75 -13.72
N ASP A 168 -16.91 -3.17 -12.52
CA ASP A 168 -17.72 -2.39 -11.58
C ASP A 168 -16.86 -1.46 -10.70
N ALA A 169 -16.12 -0.58 -11.38
CA ALA A 169 -15.18 0.35 -10.77
C ALA A 169 -15.90 1.53 -10.12
N ALA A 170 -15.60 1.78 -8.85
CA ALA A 170 -15.98 3.01 -8.13
C ALA A 170 -14.92 4.10 -8.28
N ALA A 171 -13.64 3.73 -8.26
CA ALA A 171 -12.53 4.65 -8.45
C ALA A 171 -11.29 3.92 -9.00
N ASP A 172 -10.51 4.63 -9.82
CA ASP A 172 -9.17 4.21 -10.25
C ASP A 172 -8.13 5.19 -9.70
N ILE A 173 -7.19 4.67 -8.90
CA ILE A 173 -6.13 5.44 -8.26
C ILE A 173 -4.80 5.14 -8.97
N ILE A 174 -4.32 6.15 -9.68
CA ILE A 174 -3.00 6.16 -10.32
C ILE A 174 -1.93 6.27 -9.22
N PRO A 175 -0.82 5.51 -9.27
CA PRO A 175 0.18 5.45 -8.20
C PRO A 175 1.10 6.70 -8.16
N ARG A 176 0.55 7.90 -7.96
CA ARG A 176 1.34 9.15 -7.99
C ARG A 176 2.18 9.31 -6.73
N LEU A 177 3.38 9.86 -6.88
CA LEU A 177 4.32 10.09 -5.78
C LEU A 177 3.68 10.84 -4.60
N GLY A 178 3.83 10.27 -3.40
CA GLY A 178 3.39 10.89 -2.15
C GLY A 178 1.93 10.67 -1.82
N GLN A 179 1.18 10.04 -2.72
CA GLN A 179 -0.19 9.62 -2.43
C GLN A 179 -0.20 8.37 -1.54
N SER A 180 -1.25 8.25 -0.74
CA SER A 180 -1.55 7.03 0.00
C SER A 180 -3.03 6.70 -0.05
N VAL A 181 -3.38 5.43 -0.10
CA VAL A 181 -4.78 4.96 0.02
C VAL A 181 -4.90 4.14 1.29
N VAL A 182 -5.91 4.44 2.10
CA VAL A 182 -6.30 3.66 3.28
C VAL A 182 -7.65 3.02 2.99
N LEU A 183 -7.81 1.75 3.33
CA LEU A 183 -9.09 1.07 3.31
C LEU A 183 -9.29 0.25 4.58
N VAL A 184 -10.54 0.12 5.01
CA VAL A 184 -10.96 -0.76 6.10
C VAL A 184 -11.51 -2.05 5.49
N PRO A 185 -10.83 -3.19 5.67
CA PRO A 185 -11.26 -4.47 5.11
C PRO A 185 -12.66 -4.89 5.58
N SER A 186 -13.45 -5.44 4.66
CA SER A 186 -14.73 -6.09 4.89
C SER A 186 -15.00 -7.13 3.79
N ASP A 187 -16.11 -7.86 3.89
CA ASP A 187 -16.60 -8.77 2.85
C ASP A 187 -17.04 -8.05 1.57
N ARG A 188 -17.22 -6.73 1.62
CA ARG A 188 -17.56 -5.86 0.49
C ARG A 188 -16.40 -4.98 0.03
N SER A 189 -15.23 -5.05 0.69
CA SER A 189 -14.09 -4.19 0.38
C SER A 189 -13.32 -4.64 -0.88
N TRP A 190 -14.02 -4.80 -2.00
CA TRP A 190 -13.48 -5.31 -3.25
C TRP A 190 -12.51 -4.31 -3.87
N HIS A 191 -11.32 -4.79 -4.20
CA HIS A 191 -10.31 -3.99 -4.89
C HIS A 191 -9.40 -4.86 -5.76
N ALA A 192 -8.72 -4.24 -6.70
CA ALA A 192 -7.79 -4.90 -7.61
C ALA A 192 -6.59 -3.99 -7.92
N VAL A 193 -5.54 -4.57 -8.49
CA VAL A 193 -4.49 -3.80 -9.18
C VAL A 193 -4.57 -4.18 -10.64
N THR A 194 -4.98 -3.22 -11.48
CA THR A 194 -5.06 -3.42 -12.93
C THR A 194 -3.67 -3.82 -13.48
N PRO A 195 -3.61 -4.66 -14.53
CA PRO A 195 -2.33 -5.06 -15.10
C PRO A 195 -1.49 -3.86 -15.54
N VAL A 196 -0.24 -3.83 -15.11
CA VAL A 196 0.74 -2.85 -15.61
C VAL A 196 0.99 -3.15 -17.09
N SER A 197 0.84 -2.12 -17.93
CA SER A 197 1.03 -2.22 -19.37
C SER A 197 2.46 -2.65 -19.74
N ALA A 198 2.58 -3.37 -20.86
CA ALA A 198 3.88 -3.68 -21.47
C ALA A 198 4.67 -2.43 -21.89
N ALA A 199 3.99 -1.29 -22.08
CA ALA A 199 4.61 -0.01 -22.42
C ALA A 199 5.19 0.75 -21.22
N ALA A 200 5.00 0.25 -19.99
CA ALA A 200 5.55 0.88 -18.80
C ALA A 200 7.09 0.78 -18.78
N THR A 201 7.77 1.92 -18.72
CA THR A 201 9.24 1.98 -18.64
C THR A 201 9.76 2.00 -17.21
N GLU A 202 8.87 2.04 -16.23
CA GLU A 202 9.19 2.00 -14.80
C GLU A 202 8.29 0.96 -14.10
N GLU A 203 8.80 0.38 -13.01
CA GLU A 203 7.97 -0.46 -12.14
C GLU A 203 7.08 0.41 -11.24
N ARG A 204 5.84 -0.03 -10.99
CA ARG A 204 4.97 0.55 -9.96
C ARG A 204 5.58 0.24 -8.59
N LYS A 205 5.96 1.28 -7.84
CA LYS A 205 6.65 1.21 -6.55
C LYS A 205 5.67 1.53 -5.44
N THR A 206 5.41 0.55 -4.58
CA THR A 206 4.47 0.71 -3.48
C THR A 206 5.01 0.22 -2.15
N LEU A 207 4.55 0.82 -1.08
CA LEU A 207 4.70 0.28 0.27
C LEU A 207 3.31 -0.13 0.76
N LEU A 208 3.14 -1.42 1.06
CA LEU A 208 1.93 -1.97 1.66
C LEU A 208 2.13 -2.10 3.17
N VAL A 209 1.23 -1.48 3.91
CA VAL A 209 1.16 -1.52 5.37
C VAL A 209 -0.16 -2.18 5.76
N HIS A 210 -0.09 -3.17 6.63
CA HIS A 210 -1.28 -3.79 7.20
C HIS A 210 -1.20 -3.79 8.73
N PHE A 211 -2.32 -3.48 9.37
CA PHE A 211 -2.55 -3.86 10.75
C PHE A 211 -3.38 -5.13 10.76
N VAL A 212 -2.89 -6.17 11.45
CA VAL A 212 -3.49 -7.50 11.50
C VAL A 212 -3.88 -7.80 12.94
N ALA A 213 -5.04 -8.40 13.16
CA ALA A 213 -5.48 -8.84 14.47
C ALA A 213 -4.42 -9.75 15.15
N PRO A 214 -4.36 -9.77 16.49
CA PRO A 214 -3.48 -10.67 17.25
C PRO A 214 -3.54 -12.13 16.82
#